data_AF-A0A519SHW8-F1
#
_entry.id   AF-A0A519SHW8-F1
#
_cell.length_a   1.000
_cell.length_b   1.000
_cell.length_c   1.000
_cell.angle_alpha   90.00
_cell.angle_beta   90.00
_cell.angle_gamma   90.00
#
_symmetry.space_group_name_H-M   'P 1'
#
loop_
_entity.id
_entity.type
_entity.pdbx_description
1 polymer ?
#
loop_
_entity_poly.entity_id
_entity_poly.type
_entity_poly.pdbx_seq_one_letter_code
_entity_poly.pdbx_strand_id
1 'polypeptide(L)'
;MNNKILKIGVSAALTRGRSIHLDTFERAVDLATKYIFDDRRVSLIWADDLATYEGGKRAATELVISGVDIVVGHYASASAKGALAVYGEACIPLLMPAATADSLTQSYKFGFRVCGKDSDLVKFIVEVLTRKQVKRILLQKDESFHGQVVFDCLSKMLVNKVEVITSYEEGLLMVSDIIFVGTYTNSICFVNELEKNKKRNYNVYLTDDALHPSLISDLKTAMGVFIFGYKSPHDVISAKMCVEQYRR
;
A
#
# COMPACT_ATOMS: atom_id res chain seq x y z
N MET A 1 3.40 31.36 -26.67
CA MET A 1 3.37 30.73 -25.34
C MET A 1 4.37 29.60 -25.32
N ASN A 2 5.19 29.50 -24.27
CA ASN A 2 6.40 28.67 -24.25
C ASN A 2 6.04 27.17 -24.33
N ASN A 3 6.64 26.47 -25.29
CA ASN A 3 6.29 25.12 -25.74
C ASN A 3 6.93 24.01 -24.85
N LYS A 4 6.95 24.22 -23.51
CA LYS A 4 7.73 23.40 -22.57
C LYS A 4 7.05 22.03 -22.34
N ILE A 5 7.82 20.96 -22.55
CA ILE A 5 7.44 19.59 -22.21
C ILE A 5 7.46 19.44 -20.68
N LEU A 6 6.38 18.92 -20.10
CA LEU A 6 6.31 18.58 -18.68
C LEU A 6 7.02 17.24 -18.45
N LYS A 7 8.09 17.23 -17.67
CA LYS A 7 8.80 15.99 -17.30
C LYS A 7 8.23 15.43 -16.00
N ILE A 8 7.63 14.26 -16.07
CA ILE A 8 7.10 13.55 -14.90
C ILE A 8 8.04 12.41 -14.57
N GLY A 9 8.67 12.47 -13.40
CA GLY A 9 9.36 11.32 -12.82
C GLY A 9 8.34 10.29 -12.35
N VAL A 10 8.55 9.03 -12.67
CA VAL A 10 7.69 7.93 -12.23
C VAL A 10 8.56 6.93 -11.49
N SER A 11 8.21 6.60 -10.25
CA SER A 11 9.02 5.70 -9.43
C SER A 11 8.19 4.70 -8.65
N ALA A 12 8.58 3.43 -8.76
CA ALA A 12 8.06 2.28 -8.07
C ALA A 12 9.12 1.16 -8.09
N ALA A 13 8.79 0.01 -7.53
CA ALA A 13 9.58 -1.22 -7.69
C ALA A 13 9.35 -1.80 -9.09
N LEU A 14 10.19 -1.41 -10.06
CA LEU A 14 10.01 -1.73 -11.49
C LEU A 14 10.53 -3.12 -11.87
N THR A 15 11.23 -3.80 -10.97
CA THR A 15 11.59 -5.21 -11.15
C THR A 15 10.34 -6.09 -11.17
N ARG A 16 10.02 -6.71 -12.33
CA ARG A 16 8.88 -7.64 -12.46
C ARG A 16 8.91 -8.74 -11.39
N GLY A 17 7.76 -9.02 -10.80
CA GLY A 17 7.60 -10.05 -9.76
C GLY A 17 8.01 -9.60 -8.35
N ARG A 18 8.59 -8.40 -8.18
CA ARG A 18 8.91 -7.85 -6.85
C ARG A 18 7.67 -7.40 -6.09
N SER A 19 6.75 -6.73 -6.78
CA SER A 19 5.43 -6.38 -6.26
C SER A 19 4.38 -6.86 -7.25
N ILE A 20 3.32 -7.48 -6.74
CA ILE A 20 2.17 -7.83 -7.59
C ILE A 20 1.48 -6.58 -8.12
N HIS A 21 1.57 -5.45 -7.40
CA HIS A 21 0.85 -4.23 -7.71
C HIS A 21 1.50 -3.37 -8.81
N LEU A 22 2.69 -3.76 -9.30
CA LEU A 22 3.40 -2.99 -10.34
C LEU A 22 2.56 -2.81 -11.60
N ASP A 23 1.85 -3.86 -12.02
CA ASP A 23 1.02 -3.84 -13.23
C ASP A 23 -0.16 -2.85 -13.10
N THR A 24 -0.81 -2.81 -11.93
CA THR A 24 -1.89 -1.86 -11.64
C THR A 24 -1.38 -0.42 -11.67
N PHE A 25 -0.15 -0.19 -11.17
CA PHE A 25 0.48 1.12 -11.16
C PHE A 25 0.88 1.59 -12.55
N GLU A 26 1.58 0.76 -13.32
CA GLU A 26 1.97 1.06 -14.71
C GLU A 26 0.72 1.36 -15.55
N ARG A 27 -0.31 0.51 -15.44
CA ARG A 27 -1.56 0.71 -16.17
C ARG A 27 -2.27 2.00 -15.78
N ALA A 28 -2.23 2.39 -14.50
CA ALA A 28 -2.81 3.66 -14.05
C ALA A 28 -2.07 4.87 -14.66
N VAL A 29 -0.73 4.82 -14.73
CA VAL A 29 0.08 5.87 -15.36
C VAL A 29 -0.20 5.95 -16.87
N ASP A 30 -0.33 4.82 -17.55
CA ASP A 30 -0.68 4.76 -18.98
C ASP A 30 -2.06 5.37 -19.25
N LEU A 31 -3.06 4.99 -18.46
CA LEU A 31 -4.42 5.53 -18.58
C LEU A 31 -4.45 7.04 -18.29
N ALA A 32 -3.73 7.50 -17.27
CA ALA A 32 -3.61 8.93 -16.97
C ALA A 32 -2.96 9.69 -18.13
N THR A 33 -1.87 9.16 -18.69
CA THR A 33 -1.18 9.74 -19.85
C THR A 33 -2.11 9.87 -21.04
N LYS A 34 -2.87 8.83 -21.34
CA LYS A 34 -3.80 8.79 -22.47
C LYS A 34 -5.02 9.71 -22.32
N TYR A 35 -5.62 9.76 -21.13
CA TYR A 35 -6.95 10.37 -20.96
C TYR A 35 -6.94 11.73 -20.24
N ILE A 36 -5.88 12.08 -19.51
CA ILE A 36 -5.78 13.35 -18.76
C ILE A 36 -4.90 14.35 -19.51
N PHE A 37 -3.84 13.87 -20.15
CA PHE A 37 -2.79 14.70 -20.74
C PHE A 37 -2.92 14.84 -22.26
N ASP A 38 -4.11 14.57 -22.83
CA ASP A 38 -4.40 14.74 -24.26
C ASP A 38 -3.90 16.13 -24.74
N ASP A 39 -3.01 16.14 -25.74
CA ASP A 39 -2.23 17.28 -26.28
C ASP A 39 -1.15 17.94 -25.40
N ARG A 40 -0.94 17.55 -24.14
CA ARG A 40 0.22 18.02 -23.34
C ARG A 40 1.44 17.18 -23.68
N ARG A 41 2.53 17.83 -24.06
CA ARG A 41 3.85 17.20 -24.22
C ARG A 41 4.35 16.76 -22.84
N VAL A 42 3.94 15.58 -22.40
CA VAL A 42 4.45 14.96 -21.17
C VAL A 42 5.55 13.98 -21.53
N SER A 43 6.65 14.02 -20.80
CA SER A 43 7.74 13.04 -20.90
C SER A 43 7.82 12.29 -19.58
N LEU A 44 7.60 10.98 -19.61
CA LEU A 44 7.76 10.11 -18.45
C LEU A 44 9.22 9.70 -18.32
N ILE A 45 9.78 9.80 -17.12
CA ILE A 45 11.13 9.36 -16.77
C ILE A 45 11.00 8.37 -15.62
N TRP A 46 11.33 7.11 -15.88
CA TRP A 46 11.12 6.02 -14.92
C TRP A 46 12.40 5.76 -14.11
N ALA A 47 12.26 5.56 -12.81
CA ALA A 47 13.37 5.18 -11.92
C ALA A 47 12.93 4.08 -10.94
N ASP A 48 13.63 2.94 -10.95
CA ASP A 48 13.34 1.81 -10.07
C ASP A 48 13.81 2.10 -8.65
N ASP A 49 12.88 2.13 -7.69
CA ASP A 49 13.16 2.36 -6.26
C ASP A 49 13.37 1.08 -5.44
N LEU A 50 13.22 -0.09 -6.08
CA LEU A 50 13.40 -1.42 -5.49
C LEU A 50 12.49 -1.70 -4.28
N ALA A 51 11.48 -0.88 -4.00
CA ALA A 51 10.69 -0.87 -2.76
C ALA A 51 11.55 -0.75 -1.48
N THR A 52 12.70 -0.08 -1.55
CA THR A 52 13.60 0.12 -0.40
C THR A 52 13.88 1.60 -0.14
N TYR A 53 14.28 1.92 1.09
CA TYR A 53 14.70 3.27 1.46
C TYR A 53 15.86 3.79 0.58
N GLU A 54 16.95 3.00 0.47
CA GLU A 54 18.12 3.38 -0.34
C GLU A 54 17.80 3.44 -1.83
N GLY A 55 16.98 2.50 -2.33
CA GLY A 55 16.52 2.53 -3.72
C GLY A 55 15.66 3.76 -4.01
N GLY A 56 14.79 4.17 -3.09
CA GLY A 56 14.02 5.42 -3.19
C GLY A 56 14.90 6.66 -3.24
N LYS A 57 15.92 6.73 -2.38
CA LYS A 57 16.92 7.82 -2.40
C LYS A 57 17.69 7.87 -3.72
N ARG A 58 18.13 6.72 -4.24
CA ARG A 58 18.82 6.60 -5.53
C ARG A 58 17.92 7.05 -6.68
N ALA A 59 16.71 6.50 -6.78
CA ALA A 59 15.73 6.86 -7.80
C ALA A 59 15.42 8.36 -7.77
N ALA A 60 15.22 8.94 -6.58
CA ALA A 60 15.01 10.37 -6.42
C ALA A 60 16.17 11.20 -6.99
N THR A 61 17.40 10.80 -6.70
CA THR A 61 18.61 11.46 -7.22
C THR A 61 18.67 11.41 -8.74
N GLU A 62 18.39 10.24 -9.34
CA GLU A 62 18.33 10.06 -10.80
C GLU A 62 17.27 10.95 -11.45
N LEU A 63 16.07 11.05 -10.84
CA LEU A 63 14.98 11.88 -11.35
C LEU A 63 15.30 13.38 -11.24
N VAL A 64 15.92 13.82 -10.15
CA VAL A 64 16.37 15.21 -9.98
C VAL A 64 17.44 15.56 -11.03
N ILE A 65 18.44 14.69 -11.24
CA ILE A 65 19.46 14.87 -12.29
C ILE A 65 18.82 14.93 -13.68
N SER A 66 17.77 14.15 -13.91
CA SER A 66 17.01 14.14 -15.18
C SER A 66 16.15 15.40 -15.39
N GLY A 67 16.07 16.26 -14.37
CA GLY A 67 15.36 17.53 -14.39
C GLY A 67 13.85 17.37 -14.51
N VAL A 68 13.26 16.43 -13.75
CA VAL A 68 11.80 16.28 -13.68
C VAL A 68 11.15 17.48 -13.00
N ASP A 69 9.96 17.85 -13.44
CA ASP A 69 9.18 18.96 -12.86
C ASP A 69 8.32 18.48 -11.68
N ILE A 70 7.91 17.21 -11.67
CA ILE A 70 7.09 16.55 -10.64
C ILE A 70 7.41 15.06 -10.60
N VAL A 71 7.19 14.41 -9.46
CA VAL A 71 7.29 12.95 -9.33
C VAL A 71 5.93 12.33 -8.97
N VAL A 72 5.57 11.27 -9.67
CA VAL A 72 4.48 10.34 -9.32
C VAL A 72 5.09 9.06 -8.80
N GLY A 73 4.80 8.75 -7.54
CA GLY A 73 5.48 7.73 -6.77
C GLY A 73 5.77 8.26 -5.36
N HIS A 74 6.54 7.57 -4.55
CA HIS A 74 6.88 6.16 -4.72
C HIS A 74 5.65 5.31 -4.37
N TYR A 75 5.59 4.07 -4.87
CA TYR A 75 4.53 3.15 -4.49
C TYR A 75 4.70 2.73 -3.02
N ALA A 76 5.91 2.29 -2.64
CA ALA A 76 6.20 1.83 -1.29
C ALA A 76 6.53 3.00 -0.33
N SER A 77 5.96 2.95 0.87
CA SER A 77 6.23 3.94 1.94
C SER A 77 7.73 4.04 2.30
N ALA A 78 8.46 2.92 2.27
CA ALA A 78 9.91 2.91 2.54
C ALA A 78 10.69 3.73 1.50
N SER A 79 10.40 3.54 0.21
CA SER A 79 11.02 4.28 -0.90
C SER A 79 10.67 5.75 -0.85
N ALA A 80 9.39 6.07 -0.63
CA ALA A 80 8.94 7.46 -0.47
C ALA A 80 9.71 8.16 0.65
N LYS A 81 9.89 7.48 1.79
CA LYS A 81 10.63 8.03 2.94
C LYS A 81 12.08 8.36 2.60
N GLY A 82 12.77 7.49 1.87
CA GLY A 82 14.15 7.72 1.42
C GLY A 82 14.31 8.85 0.41
N ALA A 83 13.26 9.11 -0.36
CA ALA A 83 13.25 10.12 -1.41
C ALA A 83 12.98 11.56 -0.94
N LEU A 84 12.27 11.73 0.20
CA LEU A 84 11.77 13.04 0.65
C LEU A 84 12.86 14.10 0.79
N ALA A 85 14.03 13.74 1.34
CA ALA A 85 15.12 14.69 1.54
C ALA A 85 15.63 15.24 0.19
N VAL A 86 15.82 14.36 -0.80
CA VAL A 86 16.32 14.72 -2.13
C VAL A 86 15.33 15.61 -2.87
N TYR A 87 14.04 15.27 -2.88
CA TYR A 87 13.01 16.14 -3.48
C TYR A 87 12.80 17.44 -2.70
N GLY A 88 13.06 17.44 -1.40
CA GLY A 88 12.99 18.64 -0.56
C GLY A 88 14.07 19.65 -0.90
N GLU A 89 15.31 19.21 -1.07
CA GLU A 89 16.41 20.06 -1.53
C GLU A 89 16.16 20.62 -2.93
N ALA A 90 15.62 19.80 -3.84
CA ALA A 90 15.31 20.20 -5.21
C ALA A 90 13.96 20.94 -5.37
N CYS A 91 13.15 21.04 -4.31
CA CYS A 91 11.78 21.60 -4.33
C CYS A 91 10.84 20.95 -5.37
N ILE A 92 10.94 19.63 -5.56
CA ILE A 92 10.15 18.87 -6.55
C ILE A 92 8.88 18.29 -5.91
N PRO A 93 7.67 18.65 -6.35
CA PRO A 93 6.45 18.05 -5.82
C PRO A 93 6.40 16.53 -6.00
N LEU A 94 5.85 15.83 -5.01
CA LEU A 94 5.71 14.38 -5.00
C LEU A 94 4.24 13.99 -4.82
N LEU A 95 3.69 13.21 -5.75
CA LEU A 95 2.35 12.63 -5.67
C LEU A 95 2.45 11.12 -5.41
N MET A 96 2.10 10.69 -4.20
CA MET A 96 2.15 9.31 -3.74
C MET A 96 0.83 8.56 -4.00
N PRO A 97 0.82 7.55 -4.88
CA PRO A 97 -0.40 6.82 -5.22
C PRO A 97 -0.76 5.72 -4.21
N ALA A 98 0.21 5.18 -3.47
CA ALA A 98 0.03 4.03 -2.59
C ALA A 98 0.82 4.09 -1.28
N ALA A 99 1.68 5.11 -1.07
CA ALA A 99 2.46 5.24 0.15
C ALA A 99 1.59 5.78 1.31
N THR A 100 1.12 4.88 2.16
CA THR A 100 0.11 5.15 3.20
C THR A 100 0.65 5.79 4.48
N ALA A 101 1.96 5.74 4.73
CA ALA A 101 2.53 6.17 5.99
C ALA A 101 2.22 7.65 6.30
N ASP A 102 1.59 7.92 7.45
CA ASP A 102 1.17 9.26 7.88
C ASP A 102 2.30 10.30 7.79
N SER A 103 3.50 9.90 8.22
CA SER A 103 4.67 10.77 8.33
C SER A 103 5.11 11.39 7.00
N LEU A 104 4.76 10.77 5.86
CA LEU A 104 5.25 11.21 4.54
C LEU A 104 4.75 12.61 4.18
N THR A 105 3.45 12.88 4.33
CA THR A 105 2.89 14.22 4.05
C THR A 105 2.97 15.16 5.26
N GLN A 106 3.28 14.66 6.46
CA GLN A 106 3.53 15.50 7.63
C GLN A 106 4.93 16.10 7.60
N SER A 107 5.91 15.34 7.11
CA SER A 107 7.32 15.76 7.03
C SER A 107 7.69 16.43 5.72
N TYR A 108 6.86 16.33 4.68
CA TYR A 108 7.14 16.93 3.38
C TYR A 108 6.00 17.81 2.86
N LYS A 109 6.24 19.13 2.86
CA LYS A 109 5.22 20.14 2.47
C LYS A 109 4.74 20.06 1.02
N PHE A 110 5.54 19.47 0.13
CA PHE A 110 5.19 19.25 -1.28
C PHE A 110 4.84 17.78 -1.55
N GLY A 111 4.59 17.01 -0.49
CA GLY A 111 4.13 15.63 -0.56
C GLY A 111 2.61 15.56 -0.53
N PHE A 112 2.04 15.07 -1.62
CA PHE A 112 0.62 14.82 -1.81
C PHE A 112 0.38 13.32 -1.89
N ARG A 113 -0.82 12.86 -1.53
CA ARG A 113 -1.23 11.47 -1.70
C ARG A 113 -2.64 11.38 -2.24
N VAL A 114 -2.93 10.31 -2.99
CA VAL A 114 -4.30 9.95 -3.40
C VAL A 114 -4.82 8.72 -2.68
N CYS A 115 -3.94 7.92 -2.08
CA CYS A 115 -4.31 6.84 -1.17
C CYS A 115 -4.74 7.39 0.20
N GLY A 116 -5.45 6.56 0.97
CA GLY A 116 -5.64 6.84 2.39
C GLY A 116 -4.35 6.67 3.18
N LYS A 117 -4.45 6.89 4.49
CA LYS A 117 -3.32 6.84 5.42
C LYS A 117 -3.49 5.72 6.44
N ASP A 118 -2.38 5.20 6.93
CA ASP A 118 -2.36 4.10 7.91
C ASP A 118 -3.22 4.42 9.13
N SER A 119 -3.17 5.66 9.65
CA SER A 119 -3.98 6.03 10.82
C SER A 119 -5.50 5.97 10.60
N ASP A 120 -5.99 6.13 9.37
CA ASP A 120 -7.41 5.99 9.08
C ASP A 120 -7.82 4.53 8.92
N LEU A 121 -6.96 3.70 8.30
CA LEU A 121 -7.12 2.25 8.27
C LEU A 121 -7.17 1.67 9.69
N VAL A 122 -6.23 2.06 10.54
CA VAL A 122 -6.16 1.60 11.94
C VAL A 122 -7.43 1.98 12.71
N LYS A 123 -7.92 3.22 12.57
CA LYS A 123 -9.19 3.64 13.20
C LYS A 123 -10.36 2.79 12.72
N PHE A 124 -10.44 2.53 11.42
CA PHE A 124 -11.49 1.70 10.84
C PHE A 124 -11.45 0.27 11.38
N ILE A 125 -10.26 -0.34 11.47
CA ILE A 125 -10.09 -1.68 12.05
C ILE A 125 -10.58 -1.72 13.50
N VAL A 126 -10.14 -0.76 14.33
CA VAL A 126 -10.54 -0.67 15.75
C VAL A 126 -12.05 -0.52 15.88
N GLU A 127 -12.67 0.31 15.04
CA GLU A 127 -14.11 0.50 15.01
C GLU A 127 -14.86 -0.79 14.66
N VAL A 128 -14.40 -1.52 13.62
CA VAL A 128 -15.00 -2.79 13.23
C VAL A 128 -14.89 -3.83 14.35
N LEU A 129 -13.72 -3.96 14.97
CA LEU A 129 -13.51 -4.90 16.09
C LEU A 129 -14.41 -4.55 17.29
N THR A 130 -14.53 -3.26 17.62
CA THR A 130 -15.38 -2.78 18.70
C THR A 130 -16.85 -3.07 18.42
N ARG A 131 -17.33 -2.78 17.21
CA ARG A 131 -18.71 -3.06 16.76
C ARG A 131 -19.04 -4.55 16.79
N LYS A 132 -18.08 -5.40 16.37
CA LYS A 132 -18.17 -6.86 16.47
C LYS A 132 -18.01 -7.39 17.90
N GLN A 133 -17.73 -6.53 18.88
CA GLN A 133 -17.49 -6.88 20.28
C GLN A 133 -16.37 -7.92 20.46
N VAL A 134 -15.37 -7.92 19.57
CA VAL A 134 -14.23 -8.82 19.63
C VAL A 134 -13.46 -8.55 20.92
N LYS A 135 -13.25 -9.58 21.73
CA LYS A 135 -12.57 -9.45 23.03
C LYS A 135 -11.06 -9.60 22.92
N ARG A 136 -10.61 -10.43 21.98
CA ARG A 136 -9.21 -10.82 21.84
C ARG A 136 -8.90 -11.15 20.40
N ILE A 137 -7.72 -10.74 19.95
CA ILE A 137 -7.20 -11.06 18.61
C ILE A 137 -5.76 -11.57 18.69
N LEU A 138 -5.35 -12.35 17.69
CA LEU A 138 -3.95 -12.57 17.38
C LEU A 138 -3.56 -11.54 16.33
N LEU A 139 -2.61 -10.66 16.67
CA LEU A 139 -2.07 -9.66 15.74
C LEU A 139 -0.67 -10.09 15.32
N GLN A 140 -0.46 -10.26 14.02
CA GLN A 140 0.80 -10.64 13.42
C GLN A 140 1.16 -9.63 12.31
N LYS A 141 2.45 -9.55 11.97
CA LYS A 141 2.93 -8.71 10.89
C LYS A 141 4.05 -9.39 10.11
N ASP A 142 4.38 -8.86 8.95
CA ASP A 142 5.66 -9.13 8.30
C ASP A 142 6.77 -8.14 8.73
N GLU A 143 7.94 -8.27 8.11
CA GLU A 143 9.11 -7.40 8.34
C GLU A 143 9.12 -6.16 7.45
N SER A 144 8.04 -5.88 6.72
CA SER A 144 7.95 -4.68 5.89
C SER A 144 7.77 -3.43 6.76
N PHE A 145 8.22 -2.28 6.25
CA PHE A 145 8.01 -1.00 6.90
C PHE A 145 6.51 -0.69 7.10
N HIS A 146 5.67 -1.02 6.11
CA HIS A 146 4.21 -0.89 6.23
C HIS A 146 3.66 -1.79 7.35
N GLY A 147 4.08 -3.06 7.36
CA GLY A 147 3.73 -4.04 8.40
C GLY A 147 4.04 -3.53 9.81
N GLN A 148 5.25 -3.02 10.01
CA GLN A 148 5.69 -2.46 11.29
C GLN A 148 4.84 -1.25 11.71
N VAL A 149 4.66 -0.26 10.83
CA VAL A 149 3.94 0.99 11.14
C VAL A 149 2.49 0.70 11.53
N VAL A 150 1.78 -0.09 10.72
CA VAL A 150 0.36 -0.39 10.99
C VAL A 150 0.21 -1.27 12.23
N PHE A 151 1.11 -2.24 12.45
CA PHE A 151 1.12 -3.07 13.65
C PHE A 151 1.30 -2.24 14.93
N ASP A 152 2.27 -1.31 14.94
CA ASP A 152 2.54 -0.46 16.10
C ASP A 152 1.35 0.47 16.39
N CYS A 153 0.76 1.05 15.34
CA CYS A 153 -0.43 1.88 15.46
C CYS A 153 -1.64 1.09 16.00
N LEU A 154 -1.90 -0.12 15.48
CA LEU A 154 -2.98 -1.00 15.96
C LEU A 154 -2.77 -1.39 17.41
N SER A 155 -1.58 -1.89 17.74
CA SER A 155 -1.24 -2.32 19.10
C SER A 155 -1.48 -1.20 20.11
N LYS A 156 -1.07 0.03 19.76
CA LYS A 156 -1.31 1.21 20.61
C LYS A 156 -2.78 1.61 20.70
N MET A 157 -3.54 1.56 19.62
CA MET A 157 -4.94 1.99 19.60
C MET A 157 -5.91 0.97 20.22
N LEU A 158 -5.53 -0.31 20.28
CA LEU A 158 -6.34 -1.39 20.84
C LEU A 158 -6.20 -1.54 22.36
N VAL A 159 -5.23 -0.86 22.99
CA VAL A 159 -5.05 -0.86 24.45
C VAL A 159 -6.37 -0.54 25.15
N ASN A 160 -6.73 -1.37 26.14
CA ASN A 160 -7.99 -1.30 26.91
C ASN A 160 -9.29 -1.47 26.10
N LYS A 161 -9.22 -1.85 24.82
CA LYS A 161 -10.40 -2.12 23.97
C LYS A 161 -10.53 -3.58 23.59
N VAL A 162 -9.41 -4.18 23.16
CA VAL A 162 -9.30 -5.58 22.71
C VAL A 162 -7.98 -6.12 23.24
N GLU A 163 -7.99 -7.33 23.79
CA GLU A 163 -6.75 -8.01 24.19
C GLU A 163 -5.96 -8.43 22.95
N VAL A 164 -4.73 -7.92 22.81
CA VAL A 164 -3.85 -8.22 21.67
C VAL A 164 -2.85 -9.29 22.09
N ILE A 165 -2.91 -10.44 21.43
CA ILE A 165 -1.89 -11.49 21.54
C ILE A 165 -0.95 -11.40 20.35
N THR A 166 0.35 -11.47 20.61
CA THR A 166 1.41 -11.41 19.58
C THR A 166 2.23 -12.70 19.50
N SER A 167 2.16 -13.57 20.52
CA SER A 167 2.72 -14.92 20.45
C SER A 167 1.86 -15.78 19.53
N TYR A 168 2.43 -16.27 18.43
CA TYR A 168 1.70 -17.03 17.43
C TYR A 168 1.08 -18.30 18.01
N GLU A 169 1.89 -19.16 18.63
CA GLU A 169 1.44 -20.45 19.18
C GLU A 169 0.39 -20.30 20.29
N GLU A 170 0.58 -19.35 21.21
CA GLU A 170 -0.40 -19.06 22.26
C GLU A 170 -1.70 -18.49 21.66
N GLY A 171 -1.56 -17.55 20.72
CA GLY A 171 -2.67 -16.89 20.07
C GLY A 171 -3.60 -17.87 19.37
N LEU A 172 -3.06 -18.83 18.62
CA LEU A 172 -3.86 -19.84 17.92
C LEU A 172 -4.78 -20.64 18.87
N LEU A 173 -4.36 -20.86 20.12
CA LEU A 173 -5.17 -21.55 21.14
C LEU A 173 -6.23 -20.64 21.76
N MET A 174 -6.05 -19.32 21.70
CA MET A 174 -6.82 -18.36 22.50
C MET A 174 -7.81 -17.50 21.71
N VAL A 175 -7.71 -17.43 20.37
CA VAL A 175 -8.50 -16.50 19.54
C VAL A 175 -9.28 -17.16 18.40
N SER A 176 -10.39 -16.54 18.00
CA SER A 176 -11.12 -16.84 16.76
C SER A 176 -10.73 -15.94 15.59
N ASP A 177 -10.29 -14.72 15.89
CA ASP A 177 -10.04 -13.66 14.92
C ASP A 177 -8.53 -13.33 14.91
N ILE A 178 -7.95 -13.37 13.71
CA ILE A 178 -6.53 -13.16 13.47
C ILE A 178 -6.38 -11.98 12.51
N ILE A 179 -5.53 -11.02 12.85
CA ILE A 179 -5.17 -9.92 11.97
C ILE A 179 -3.72 -10.11 11.55
N PHE A 180 -3.48 -10.13 10.24
CA PHE A 180 -2.13 -10.12 9.67
C PHE A 180 -1.91 -8.83 8.89
N VAL A 181 -0.82 -8.14 9.20
CA VAL A 181 -0.44 -6.86 8.61
C VAL A 181 0.84 -7.05 7.79
N GLY A 182 0.75 -6.92 6.48
CA GLY A 182 1.93 -7.06 5.65
C GLY A 182 1.66 -6.95 4.17
N THR A 183 2.69 -7.22 3.40
CA THR A 183 2.62 -7.21 1.93
C THR A 183 1.74 -8.34 1.39
N TYR A 184 1.33 -8.21 0.13
CA TYR A 184 0.54 -9.23 -0.57
C TYR A 184 1.11 -10.65 -0.43
N THR A 185 2.36 -10.85 -0.84
CA THR A 185 3.01 -12.17 -0.85
C THR A 185 3.07 -12.77 0.55
N ASN A 186 3.47 -11.98 1.55
CA ASN A 186 3.57 -12.46 2.93
C ASN A 186 2.20 -12.76 3.53
N SER A 187 1.16 -12.01 3.14
CA SER A 187 -0.23 -12.29 3.54
C SER A 187 -0.73 -13.63 3.00
N ILE A 188 -0.47 -13.92 1.71
CA ILE A 188 -0.78 -15.22 1.10
C ILE A 188 -0.03 -16.35 1.81
N CYS A 189 1.28 -16.19 2.02
CA CYS A 189 2.11 -17.17 2.72
C CYS A 189 1.57 -17.45 4.13
N PHE A 190 1.28 -16.40 4.90
CA PHE A 190 0.73 -16.51 6.24
C PHE A 190 -0.58 -17.30 6.26
N VAL A 191 -1.55 -16.94 5.40
CA VAL A 191 -2.85 -17.62 5.36
C VAL A 191 -2.72 -19.09 4.95
N ASN A 192 -1.88 -19.37 3.95
CA ASN A 192 -1.67 -20.73 3.45
C ASN A 192 -0.93 -21.61 4.47
N GLU A 193 0.00 -21.04 5.23
CA GLU A 193 0.68 -21.73 6.33
C GLU A 193 -0.26 -21.97 7.51
N LEU A 194 -1.07 -20.97 7.86
CA LEU A 194 -2.10 -21.11 8.89
C LEU A 194 -3.10 -22.20 8.51
N GLU A 195 -3.58 -22.26 7.26
CA GLU A 195 -4.52 -23.30 6.80
C GLU A 195 -3.96 -24.71 7.01
N LYS A 196 -2.67 -24.92 6.71
CA LYS A 196 -2.01 -26.22 6.88
C LYS A 196 -1.89 -26.64 8.33
N ASN A 197 -1.70 -25.68 9.24
CA ASN A 197 -1.41 -25.91 10.64
C ASN A 197 -2.62 -25.65 11.56
N LYS A 198 -3.80 -25.33 10.99
CA LYS A 198 -4.94 -24.90 11.78
C LYS A 198 -5.44 -26.03 12.68
N LYS A 199 -5.64 -25.71 13.95
CA LYS A 199 -6.29 -26.60 14.94
C LYS A 199 -7.81 -26.40 14.97
N ARG A 200 -8.29 -25.29 14.41
CA ARG A 200 -9.69 -24.89 14.29
C ARG A 200 -9.84 -23.87 13.15
N ASN A 201 -11.07 -23.51 12.82
CA ASN A 201 -11.31 -22.43 11.87
C ASN A 201 -11.10 -21.06 12.53
N TYR A 202 -10.52 -20.14 11.78
CA TYR A 202 -10.31 -18.75 12.16
C TYR A 202 -10.95 -17.81 11.13
N ASN A 203 -11.32 -16.62 11.57
CA ASN A 203 -11.53 -15.48 10.69
C ASN A 203 -10.20 -14.77 10.55
N VAL A 204 -9.67 -14.69 9.34
CA VAL A 204 -8.41 -14.00 9.06
C VAL A 204 -8.70 -12.67 8.39
N TYR A 205 -8.17 -11.59 8.96
CA TYR A 205 -8.28 -10.25 8.43
C TYR A 205 -6.90 -9.80 7.95
N LEU A 206 -6.82 -9.41 6.69
CA LEU A 206 -5.64 -8.83 6.05
C LEU A 206 -5.81 -7.32 5.90
N THR A 207 -4.72 -6.59 5.70
CA THR A 207 -4.73 -5.14 5.43
C THR A 207 -4.75 -4.82 3.94
N ASP A 208 -4.80 -3.54 3.60
CA ASP A 208 -5.04 -3.02 2.25
C ASP A 208 -4.00 -3.47 1.23
N ASP A 209 -2.75 -3.70 1.66
CA ASP A 209 -1.67 -4.14 0.77
C ASP A 209 -1.85 -5.59 0.27
N ALA A 210 -2.77 -6.36 0.87
CA ALA A 210 -3.19 -7.68 0.38
C ALA A 210 -4.29 -7.60 -0.71
N LEU A 211 -4.90 -6.44 -0.94
CA LEU A 211 -5.99 -6.32 -1.90
C LEU A 211 -5.48 -6.35 -3.34
N HIS A 212 -5.68 -7.49 -4.01
CA HIS A 212 -5.39 -7.67 -5.43
C HIS A 212 -6.42 -8.61 -6.08
N PRO A 213 -6.78 -8.44 -7.37
CA PRO A 213 -7.72 -9.35 -8.06
C PRO A 213 -7.34 -10.83 -7.99
N SER A 214 -6.04 -11.16 -7.97
CA SER A 214 -5.54 -12.54 -7.88
C SER A 214 -5.64 -13.17 -6.48
N LEU A 215 -6.05 -12.41 -5.45
CA LEU A 215 -6.03 -12.90 -4.07
C LEU A 215 -6.80 -14.22 -3.93
N ILE A 216 -8.00 -14.31 -4.52
CA ILE A 216 -8.86 -15.49 -4.40
C ILE A 216 -8.21 -16.73 -5.03
N SER A 217 -7.50 -16.58 -6.16
CA SER A 217 -6.81 -17.71 -6.81
C SER A 217 -5.54 -18.12 -6.08
N ASP A 218 -4.87 -17.18 -5.41
CA ASP A 218 -3.59 -17.41 -4.75
C ASP A 218 -3.75 -17.97 -3.32
N LEU A 219 -4.90 -17.69 -2.69
CA LEU A 219 -5.30 -18.25 -1.41
C LEU A 219 -5.73 -19.72 -1.56
N LYS A 220 -5.08 -20.60 -0.80
CA LYS A 220 -5.38 -22.03 -0.72
C LYS A 220 -5.99 -22.34 0.64
N THR A 221 -7.15 -21.77 0.94
CA THR A 221 -7.81 -21.92 2.24
C THR A 221 -9.33 -22.03 2.11
N ALA A 222 -9.95 -22.76 3.04
CA ALA A 222 -11.40 -22.75 3.25
C ALA A 222 -11.84 -21.81 4.40
N MET A 223 -10.90 -21.10 5.04
CA MET A 223 -11.19 -20.13 6.11
C MET A 223 -11.85 -18.87 5.57
N GLY A 224 -12.60 -18.17 6.44
CA GLY A 224 -13.08 -16.83 6.13
C GLY A 224 -11.92 -15.85 6.11
N VAL A 225 -11.56 -15.37 4.91
CA VAL A 225 -10.55 -14.31 4.72
C VAL A 225 -11.25 -13.01 4.37
N PHE A 226 -10.92 -11.96 5.11
CA PHE A 226 -11.46 -10.62 4.96
C PHE A 226 -10.31 -9.64 4.73
N ILE A 227 -10.55 -8.57 3.98
CA ILE A 227 -9.58 -7.49 3.82
C ILE A 227 -10.17 -6.20 4.36
N PHE A 228 -9.41 -5.54 5.24
CA PHE A 228 -9.62 -4.15 5.55
C PHE A 228 -8.96 -3.31 4.45
N GLY A 229 -9.76 -2.88 3.47
CA GLY A 229 -9.29 -2.11 2.33
C GLY A 229 -10.28 -1.03 1.91
N TYR A 230 -9.93 -0.34 0.83
CA TYR A 230 -10.78 0.69 0.24
C TYR A 230 -11.91 0.09 -0.58
N LYS A 231 -12.96 0.89 -0.82
CA LYS A 231 -14.05 0.50 -1.72
C LYS A 231 -13.50 0.14 -3.09
N SER A 232 -14.10 -0.87 -3.71
CA SER A 232 -13.78 -1.25 -5.08
C SER A 232 -14.02 -0.06 -6.02
N PRO A 233 -13.12 0.22 -6.97
CA PRO A 233 -13.36 1.25 -7.98
C PRO A 233 -14.60 0.95 -8.83
N HIS A 234 -15.05 -0.31 -8.91
CA HIS A 234 -16.31 -0.69 -9.54
C HIS A 234 -17.55 -0.05 -8.88
N ASP A 235 -17.46 0.28 -7.59
CA ASP A 235 -18.55 0.88 -6.82
C ASP A 235 -18.52 2.42 -6.84
N VAL A 236 -17.57 3.01 -7.57
CA VAL A 236 -17.33 4.45 -7.60
C VAL A 236 -17.71 4.99 -8.98
N ILE A 237 -18.78 5.80 -9.03
CA ILE A 237 -19.33 6.36 -10.29
C ILE A 237 -18.25 7.13 -11.08
N SER A 238 -17.43 7.93 -10.39
CA SER A 238 -16.35 8.69 -11.04
C SER A 238 -15.22 7.83 -11.59
N ALA A 239 -15.11 6.56 -11.17
CA ALA A 239 -14.09 5.62 -11.65
C ALA A 239 -14.55 4.76 -12.84
N LYS A 240 -15.81 4.89 -13.28
CA LYS A 240 -16.41 4.05 -14.33
C LYS A 240 -15.60 3.99 -15.62
N MET A 241 -15.08 5.14 -16.07
CA MET A 241 -14.24 5.22 -17.27
C MET A 241 -12.96 4.37 -17.13
N CYS A 242 -12.24 4.53 -16.01
CA CYS A 242 -11.02 3.77 -15.74
C CYS A 242 -11.31 2.26 -15.67
N VAL A 243 -12.40 1.89 -15.01
CA VAL A 243 -12.86 0.51 -14.87
C VAL A 243 -13.14 -0.14 -16.23
N GLU A 244 -13.85 0.54 -17.13
CA GLU A 244 -14.16 0.03 -18.46
C GLU A 244 -12.91 -0.15 -19.33
N GLN A 245 -11.94 0.74 -19.18
CA GLN A 245 -10.67 0.70 -19.92
C GLN A 245 -9.67 -0.29 -19.31
N TYR A 246 -9.79 -0.64 -18.03
CA TYR A 246 -8.95 -1.65 -17.38
C TYR A 246 -9.28 -3.07 -17.86
N ARG A 247 -10.53 -3.32 -18.25
CA ARG A 247 -11.01 -4.63 -18.75
C ARG A 247 -10.60 -4.96 -20.19
N ARG A 248 -10.07 -3.99 -20.94
CA ARG A 248 -9.66 -4.13 -22.34
C ARG A 248 -8.16 -4.26 -22.47
#